data_AF-A0A8H9YVE0-F1
#
_entry.id   AF-A0A8H9YVE0-F1
#
_cell.length_a   1.000
_cell.length_b   1.000
_cell.length_c   1.000
_cell.angle_alpha   90.00
_cell.angle_beta   90.00
_cell.angle_gamma   90.00
#
_symmetry.space_group_name_H-M   'P 1'
#
loop_
_entity.id
_entity.type
_entity.pdbx_description
1 polymer ?
#
loop_
_entity_poly.entity_id
_entity_poly.type
_entity_poly.pdbx_seq_one_letter_code
_entity_poly.pdbx_strand_id
1 'polypeptide(L)'
;MNFKQNIKGKNFKLKELHQLHILFPSLLLGVALSAQAETVIPDSNADSTFSDDTSYLINAGTVLGGTLSALTINGEANAKLTNHGAVGTASSNYGVNYGTNGAIVNETDGTITGVDTGLYIDSNATGAVDVTNKGDISSSKAHAVYYKSTGGTFTNYGTVGENSIEFADGVVVTDNDESSKVTIINEAGATIKTGDTPDGTMAAIEIADGYADVTNKGDIISSQCGVCASINNQNAELHVKNESTGVIQSGSAGVSSYSNSAVYFASDSSLDNAGKISSSTTYGVDFEGSNNSLINTGSISGGDAAHTAIYLKGNNNTVTLGTGSQLTDGSAGATAIQSVGTNNTVTLTGENSENGIITGLQQLTSEADSKWSLNGDVTLMGTTADTLNVNGYLTLDGTLTQTGISAGTTIGNGGTLVVGDATHTSASMTGENITVAQGGTLSGTGMITGNIDNAGTVAVYDALAPNNSSSQLLASIAGPVNALTLTGNVSNSGNLNLAG
;
A
#
# COMPACT_ATOMS: atom_id res chain seq x y z
N MET A 1 -110.52 -0.92 -2.43
CA MET A 1 -110.79 -0.04 -3.60
C MET A 1 -110.04 1.27 -3.37
N ASN A 2 -109.45 1.84 -4.42
CA ASN A 2 -108.55 3.01 -4.47
C ASN A 2 -107.04 2.77 -4.31
N PHE A 3 -106.44 2.56 -5.49
CA PHE A 3 -105.09 2.97 -5.87
C PHE A 3 -104.81 4.44 -5.52
N LYS A 4 -103.56 4.73 -5.12
CA LYS A 4 -102.79 5.86 -5.69
C LYS A 4 -101.30 5.62 -5.49
N GLN A 5 -100.64 5.26 -6.59
CA GLN A 5 -99.21 5.43 -6.79
C GLN A 5 -98.86 6.92 -6.74
N ASN A 6 -97.73 7.26 -6.11
CA ASN A 6 -96.71 8.05 -6.80
C ASN A 6 -95.36 7.89 -6.09
N ILE A 7 -94.51 7.07 -6.70
CA ILE A 7 -93.07 7.00 -6.44
C ILE A 7 -92.44 8.13 -7.24
N LYS A 8 -91.57 8.93 -6.61
CA LYS A 8 -90.40 9.51 -7.28
C LYS A 8 -89.38 9.98 -6.25
N GLY A 9 -88.17 9.43 -6.37
CA GLY A 9 -86.96 10.19 -6.06
C GLY A 9 -86.05 9.65 -4.96
N LYS A 10 -85.22 8.69 -5.35
CA LYS A 10 -83.83 8.48 -4.88
C LYS A 10 -83.61 7.87 -3.49
N ASN A 11 -83.51 6.54 -3.53
CA ASN A 11 -82.42 5.70 -3.03
C ASN A 11 -82.00 5.81 -1.55
N PHE A 12 -82.65 4.95 -0.77
CA PHE A 12 -82.07 3.92 0.11
C PHE A 12 -80.92 4.35 1.05
N LYS A 13 -81.31 4.69 2.28
CA LYS A 13 -80.55 4.40 3.51
C LYS A 13 -81.25 3.26 4.26
N LEU A 14 -80.55 2.15 4.48
CA LEU A 14 -80.87 1.09 5.45
C LEU A 14 -79.59 0.26 5.62
N LYS A 15 -79.18 -0.22 6.79
CA LYS A 15 -79.52 0.00 8.20
C LYS A 15 -78.46 -0.81 8.95
N GLU A 16 -78.19 -0.44 10.19
CA GLU A 16 -77.51 -1.28 11.17
C GLU A 16 -78.03 -2.72 11.15
N LEU A 17 -77.12 -3.69 11.16
CA LEU A 17 -77.39 -5.02 11.68
C LEU A 17 -76.35 -5.33 12.74
N HIS A 18 -76.83 -5.41 13.98
CA HIS A 18 -76.10 -5.88 15.14
C HIS A 18 -75.83 -7.39 15.04
N GLN A 19 -74.69 -7.78 15.63
CA GLN A 19 -74.28 -9.09 16.14
C GLN A 19 -73.67 -10.11 15.16
N LEU A 20 -72.34 -10.19 15.20
CA LEU A 20 -71.68 -11.46 15.51
C LEU A 20 -70.50 -11.19 16.46
N HIS A 21 -70.61 -11.71 17.68
CA HIS A 21 -69.56 -11.70 18.68
C HIS A 21 -68.43 -12.66 18.29
N ILE A 22 -67.24 -12.36 18.84
CA ILE A 22 -66.00 -13.17 18.91
C ILE A 22 -64.95 -12.79 17.87
N LEU A 23 -64.09 -11.83 18.22
CA LEU A 23 -62.64 -11.85 18.04
C LEU A 23 -62.03 -10.65 18.80
N PHE A 24 -61.41 -10.95 19.96
CA PHE A 24 -60.41 -10.19 20.75
C PHE A 24 -60.40 -8.63 20.74
N PRO A 25 -60.65 -7.94 21.87
CA PRO A 25 -60.31 -6.53 22.05
C PRO A 25 -58.84 -6.32 22.51
N SER A 26 -57.92 -7.19 22.13
CA SER A 26 -56.59 -7.24 22.77
C SER A 26 -55.53 -7.80 21.83
N LEU A 27 -55.14 -7.03 20.81
CA LEU A 27 -53.75 -6.92 20.31
C LEU A 27 -53.64 -5.91 19.16
N LEU A 28 -54.15 -4.68 19.32
CA LEU A 28 -53.63 -3.56 18.52
C LEU A 28 -52.32 -3.11 19.19
N LEU A 29 -51.34 -4.01 19.23
CA LEU A 29 -49.94 -3.64 19.39
C LEU A 29 -49.64 -2.79 18.16
N GLY A 30 -49.64 -1.48 18.36
CA GLY A 30 -49.09 -0.54 17.41
C GLY A 30 -47.62 -0.87 17.21
N VAL A 31 -47.34 -1.81 16.30
CA VAL A 31 -46.15 -1.70 15.49
C VAL A 31 -46.41 -0.47 14.63
N ALA A 32 -45.94 0.68 15.10
CA ALA A 32 -45.58 1.75 14.20
C ALA A 32 -44.51 1.14 13.28
N LEU A 33 -44.95 0.57 12.16
CA LEU A 33 -44.08 0.42 11.00
C LEU A 33 -43.75 1.87 10.63
N SER A 34 -42.62 2.38 11.14
CA SER A 34 -42.01 3.57 10.56
C SER A 34 -41.71 3.19 9.11
N ALA A 35 -42.63 3.53 8.20
CA ALA A 35 -42.31 3.54 6.79
C ALA A 35 -41.21 4.61 6.66
N GLN A 36 -39.95 4.17 6.58
CA GLN A 36 -38.86 5.07 6.29
C GLN A 36 -39.07 5.54 4.85
N ALA A 37 -39.51 6.78 4.71
CA ALA A 37 -39.74 7.38 3.41
C ALA A 37 -38.38 7.65 2.78
N GLU A 38 -38.22 7.25 1.52
CA GLU A 38 -37.11 7.72 0.70
C GLU A 38 -37.40 9.15 0.27
N THR A 39 -36.53 10.07 0.65
CA THR A 39 -36.59 11.47 0.21
C THR A 39 -35.90 11.61 -1.13
N VAL A 40 -36.70 11.86 -2.17
CA VAL A 40 -36.20 12.19 -3.50
C VAL A 40 -35.83 13.67 -3.53
N ILE A 41 -34.55 13.95 -3.73
CA ILE A 41 -33.99 15.31 -3.75
C ILE A 41 -34.15 15.91 -5.16
N PRO A 42 -34.86 17.05 -5.32
CA PRO A 42 -35.06 17.69 -6.61
C PRO A 42 -33.91 18.64 -7.00
N ASP A 43 -33.92 19.15 -8.23
CA ASP A 43 -32.99 20.19 -8.69
C ASP A 43 -32.99 21.41 -7.75
N SER A 44 -31.80 21.98 -7.54
CA SER A 44 -31.63 23.21 -6.75
C SER A 44 -30.37 23.95 -7.17
N ASN A 45 -30.40 25.27 -7.10
CA ASN A 45 -29.22 26.13 -7.24
C ASN A 45 -28.83 26.84 -5.93
N ALA A 46 -29.46 26.44 -4.82
CA ALA A 46 -29.23 26.94 -3.47
C ALA A 46 -28.80 25.80 -2.54
N ASP A 47 -28.06 26.16 -1.49
CA ASP A 47 -27.64 25.23 -0.44
C ASP A 47 -28.85 24.43 0.08
N SER A 48 -28.77 23.11 -0.02
CA SER A 48 -29.86 22.19 0.33
C SER A 48 -29.47 21.36 1.54
N THR A 49 -30.35 21.26 2.55
CA THR A 49 -30.08 20.50 3.78
C THR A 49 -31.24 19.58 4.10
N PHE A 50 -30.92 18.33 4.43
CA PHE A 50 -31.89 17.32 4.84
C PHE A 50 -31.43 16.63 6.12
N SER A 51 -32.35 16.48 7.10
CA SER A 51 -32.03 15.96 8.44
C SER A 51 -32.98 14.88 8.97
N ASP A 52 -34.13 14.67 8.35
CA ASP A 52 -35.24 13.99 9.03
C ASP A 52 -35.47 12.54 8.54
N ASP A 53 -34.68 12.06 7.59
CA ASP A 53 -34.85 10.75 6.95
C ASP A 53 -33.56 9.92 7.00
N THR A 54 -33.71 8.64 6.72
CA THR A 54 -32.60 7.67 6.61
C THR A 54 -32.31 7.24 5.18
N SER A 55 -33.06 7.72 4.19
CA SER A 55 -32.86 7.34 2.78
C SER A 55 -33.09 8.54 1.87
N TYR A 56 -32.11 8.84 1.03
CA TYR A 56 -32.07 9.98 0.13
C TYR A 56 -31.67 9.52 -1.27
N LEU A 57 -32.43 9.95 -2.28
CA LEU A 57 -32.20 9.61 -3.69
C LEU A 57 -32.11 10.87 -4.54
N ILE A 58 -31.03 11.00 -5.29
CA ILE A 58 -30.87 11.98 -6.36
C ILE A 58 -31.00 11.22 -7.68
N ASN A 59 -31.99 11.57 -8.48
CA ASN A 59 -32.25 10.89 -9.75
C ASN A 59 -31.28 11.32 -10.86
N ALA A 60 -31.14 10.47 -11.87
CA ALA A 60 -30.38 10.80 -13.07
C ALA A 60 -30.90 12.09 -13.71
N GLY A 61 -29.98 12.97 -14.09
CA GLY A 61 -30.29 14.28 -14.67
C GLY A 61 -30.64 15.38 -13.66
N THR A 62 -30.72 15.06 -12.36
CA THR A 62 -30.85 16.07 -11.32
C THR A 62 -29.54 16.84 -11.14
N VAL A 63 -29.63 18.17 -10.98
CA VAL A 63 -28.50 19.06 -10.74
C VAL A 63 -28.71 19.84 -9.44
N LEU A 64 -27.77 19.68 -8.52
CA LEU A 64 -27.71 20.43 -7.27
C LEU A 64 -26.53 21.40 -7.29
N GLY A 65 -26.76 22.63 -6.84
CA GLY A 65 -25.73 23.65 -6.67
C GLY A 65 -25.90 24.43 -5.38
N GLY A 66 -24.88 25.19 -5.03
CA GLY A 66 -24.87 26.00 -3.82
C GLY A 66 -23.63 26.90 -3.72
N THR A 67 -23.53 27.60 -2.60
CA THR A 67 -22.38 28.44 -2.24
C THR A 67 -21.55 27.81 -1.13
N LEU A 68 -22.16 27.29 -0.07
CA LEU A 68 -21.43 26.62 1.00
C LEU A 68 -21.36 25.12 0.75
N SER A 69 -22.52 24.49 0.62
CA SER A 69 -22.66 23.06 0.34
C SER A 69 -23.81 22.89 -0.62
N ALA A 70 -23.59 22.29 -1.78
CA ALA A 70 -24.71 22.00 -2.68
C ALA A 70 -25.71 21.04 -2.03
N LEU A 71 -25.19 20.09 -1.24
CA LEU A 71 -26.00 19.21 -0.40
C LEU A 71 -25.37 19.00 0.97
N THR A 72 -26.18 19.13 2.02
CA THR A 72 -25.85 18.71 3.38
C THR A 72 -26.82 17.62 3.82
N ILE A 73 -26.29 16.47 4.25
CA ILE A 73 -27.05 15.40 4.88
C ILE A 73 -26.67 15.32 6.35
N ASN A 74 -27.58 15.76 7.22
CA ASN A 74 -27.51 15.58 8.67
C ASN A 74 -28.65 14.66 9.12
N GLY A 75 -28.91 13.63 8.31
CA GLY A 75 -30.02 12.70 8.47
C GLY A 75 -30.01 11.95 9.81
N GLU A 76 -31.09 11.24 10.06
CA GLU A 76 -31.16 10.28 11.17
C GLU A 76 -30.04 9.23 11.06
N ALA A 77 -29.66 8.64 12.19
CA ALA A 77 -28.56 7.68 12.23
C ALA A 77 -28.75 6.54 11.20
N ASN A 78 -27.66 6.18 10.52
CA ASN A 78 -27.64 5.23 9.40
C ASN A 78 -28.34 5.75 8.14
N ALA A 79 -28.25 7.05 7.86
CA ALA A 79 -28.76 7.61 6.62
C ALA A 79 -28.06 6.95 5.40
N LYS A 80 -28.75 6.91 4.27
CA LYS A 80 -28.19 6.46 3.00
C LYS A 80 -28.46 7.50 1.92
N LEU A 81 -27.41 7.99 1.26
CA LEU A 81 -27.50 8.81 0.06
C LEU A 81 -27.18 7.96 -1.17
N THR A 82 -28.07 7.94 -2.16
CA THR A 82 -27.80 7.36 -3.49
C THR A 82 -27.84 8.48 -4.53
N ASN A 83 -26.73 8.69 -5.23
CA ASN A 83 -26.58 9.75 -6.22
C ASN A 83 -26.45 9.19 -7.65
N HIS A 84 -27.41 9.54 -8.51
CA HIS A 84 -27.33 9.38 -9.97
C HIS A 84 -27.18 10.72 -10.72
N GLY A 85 -27.21 11.85 -9.99
CA GLY A 85 -27.21 13.19 -10.56
C GLY A 85 -25.86 13.90 -10.43
N ALA A 86 -25.85 15.19 -10.74
CA ALA A 86 -24.69 16.07 -10.58
C ALA A 86 -24.85 16.93 -9.32
N VAL A 87 -23.96 16.75 -8.35
CA VAL A 87 -23.99 17.48 -7.08
C VAL A 87 -22.79 18.41 -6.98
N GLY A 88 -23.09 19.70 -6.85
CA GLY A 88 -22.10 20.74 -6.71
C GLY A 88 -21.87 21.56 -7.98
N THR A 89 -21.34 22.76 -7.77
CA THR A 89 -20.98 23.70 -8.83
C THR A 89 -19.63 24.34 -8.52
N ALA A 90 -19.09 25.10 -9.47
CA ALA A 90 -17.86 25.87 -9.32
C ALA A 90 -17.90 26.97 -8.22
N SER A 91 -19.01 27.11 -7.49
CA SER A 91 -19.16 28.04 -6.36
C SER A 91 -19.39 27.36 -5.02
N SER A 92 -19.63 26.04 -4.98
CA SER A 92 -19.94 25.33 -3.74
C SER A 92 -18.64 24.92 -3.05
N ASN A 93 -18.36 25.36 -1.82
CA ASN A 93 -17.17 24.89 -1.09
C ASN A 93 -17.17 23.36 -0.97
N TYR A 94 -18.33 22.80 -0.60
CA TYR A 94 -18.58 21.37 -0.54
C TYR A 94 -19.55 20.94 -1.64
N GLY A 95 -19.25 19.86 -2.36
CA GLY A 95 -20.25 19.19 -3.19
C GLY A 95 -21.32 18.56 -2.29
N VAL A 96 -20.89 17.58 -1.49
CA VAL A 96 -21.69 16.97 -0.43
C VAL A 96 -20.97 17.15 0.92
N ASN A 97 -21.73 17.61 1.93
CA ASN A 97 -21.34 17.58 3.34
C ASN A 97 -22.19 16.54 4.07
N TYR A 98 -21.58 15.46 4.53
CA TYR A 98 -22.25 14.32 5.14
C TYR A 98 -21.91 14.24 6.64
N GLY A 99 -22.89 14.59 7.48
CA GLY A 99 -22.71 14.87 8.91
C GLY A 99 -23.24 13.80 9.87
N THR A 100 -23.63 12.62 9.38
CA THR A 100 -24.22 11.52 10.17
C THR A 100 -23.55 10.20 9.84
N ASN A 101 -23.73 9.16 10.66
CA ASN A 101 -23.26 7.81 10.32
C ASN A 101 -24.16 7.18 9.25
N GLY A 102 -23.62 6.30 8.40
CA GLY A 102 -24.43 5.67 7.34
C GLY A 102 -23.66 5.33 6.08
N ALA A 103 -24.27 5.56 4.92
CA ALA A 103 -23.70 5.21 3.64
C ALA A 103 -23.96 6.21 2.51
N ILE A 104 -23.03 6.30 1.58
CA ILE A 104 -23.13 7.06 0.34
C ILE A 104 -22.84 6.11 -0.83
N VAL A 105 -23.69 6.14 -1.86
CA VAL A 105 -23.47 5.45 -3.12
C VAL A 105 -23.51 6.49 -4.23
N ASN A 106 -22.36 6.79 -4.82
CA ASN A 106 -22.27 7.59 -6.04
C ASN A 106 -22.28 6.63 -7.23
N GLU A 107 -23.39 6.55 -7.95
CA GLU A 107 -23.58 5.61 -9.05
C GLU A 107 -22.78 6.06 -10.29
N THR A 108 -22.69 5.21 -11.32
CA THR A 108 -21.82 5.45 -12.48
C THR A 108 -22.11 6.74 -13.25
N ASP A 109 -23.36 7.21 -13.21
CA ASP A 109 -23.80 8.48 -13.78
C ASP A 109 -23.72 9.67 -12.81
N GLY A 110 -23.41 9.40 -11.54
CA GLY A 110 -23.30 10.38 -10.49
C GLY A 110 -21.97 11.15 -10.52
N THR A 111 -22.05 12.46 -10.36
CA THR A 111 -20.88 13.31 -10.12
C THR A 111 -21.05 14.10 -8.83
N ILE A 112 -19.96 14.20 -8.06
CA ILE A 112 -19.87 15.06 -6.88
C ILE A 112 -18.66 15.97 -7.07
N THR A 113 -18.89 17.28 -7.07
CA THR A 113 -17.83 18.27 -7.29
C THR A 113 -17.92 19.41 -6.29
N GLY A 114 -16.80 19.79 -5.67
CA GLY A 114 -16.73 20.95 -4.80
C GLY A 114 -15.57 21.86 -5.17
N VAL A 115 -15.60 23.10 -4.68
CA VAL A 115 -14.49 24.03 -4.81
C VAL A 115 -13.36 23.59 -3.88
N ASP A 116 -13.64 23.48 -2.59
CA ASP A 116 -12.65 23.05 -1.61
C ASP A 116 -12.68 21.52 -1.52
N THR A 117 -13.86 20.94 -1.26
CA THR A 117 -13.99 19.48 -1.13
C THR A 117 -15.18 18.92 -1.90
N GLY A 118 -14.94 17.86 -2.68
CA GLY A 118 -16.01 17.14 -3.37
C GLY A 118 -16.99 16.52 -2.36
N LEU A 119 -16.49 15.58 -1.58
CA LEU A 119 -17.22 14.89 -0.52
C LEU A 119 -16.53 15.10 0.84
N TYR A 120 -17.18 15.86 1.72
CA TYR A 120 -16.75 16.07 3.11
C TYR A 120 -17.56 15.17 4.04
N ILE A 121 -16.90 14.37 4.87
CA ILE A 121 -17.50 13.34 5.72
C ILE A 121 -17.06 13.58 7.17
N ASP A 122 -18.03 13.87 8.02
CA ASP A 122 -17.79 14.15 9.44
C ASP A 122 -18.99 13.70 10.28
N SER A 123 -18.99 12.44 10.71
CA SER A 123 -20.04 11.90 11.58
C SER A 123 -19.90 12.37 13.03
N ASN A 124 -18.94 13.24 13.36
CA ASN A 124 -18.65 13.68 14.73
C ASN A 124 -18.49 12.50 15.71
N ALA A 125 -17.77 11.45 15.29
CA ALA A 125 -17.54 10.20 16.03
C ALA A 125 -18.82 9.44 16.42
N THR A 126 -19.93 9.62 15.69
CA THR A 126 -21.19 8.91 15.96
C THR A 126 -21.28 7.53 15.28
N GLY A 127 -20.38 7.24 14.37
CA GLY A 127 -20.25 5.93 13.71
C GLY A 127 -19.57 6.02 12.35
N ALA A 128 -19.44 4.88 11.68
CA ALA A 128 -18.80 4.80 10.37
C ALA A 128 -19.67 5.40 9.26
N VAL A 129 -19.01 5.87 8.19
CA VAL A 129 -19.64 6.24 6.92
C VAL A 129 -19.00 5.42 5.80
N ASP A 130 -19.80 4.56 5.18
CA ASP A 130 -19.34 3.74 4.05
C ASP A 130 -19.65 4.44 2.73
N VAL A 131 -18.67 4.56 1.85
CA VAL A 131 -18.80 5.19 0.54
C VAL A 131 -18.52 4.17 -0.55
N THR A 132 -19.46 4.01 -1.47
CA THR A 132 -19.26 3.30 -2.74
C THR A 132 -19.27 4.31 -3.87
N ASN A 133 -18.12 4.57 -4.48
CA ASN A 133 -18.01 5.43 -5.65
C ASN A 133 -17.91 4.61 -6.93
N LYS A 134 -18.84 4.78 -7.86
CA LYS A 134 -18.80 4.22 -9.22
C LYS A 134 -18.75 5.30 -10.30
N GLY A 135 -19.02 6.55 -9.94
CA GLY A 135 -18.96 7.73 -10.81
C GLY A 135 -17.69 8.55 -10.55
N ASP A 136 -17.81 9.87 -10.57
CA ASP A 136 -16.70 10.79 -10.29
C ASP A 136 -16.90 11.60 -9.01
N ILE A 137 -15.86 11.71 -8.20
CA ILE A 137 -15.78 12.66 -7.08
C ILE A 137 -14.53 13.51 -7.29
N SER A 138 -14.68 14.82 -7.42
CA SER A 138 -13.57 15.74 -7.74
C SER A 138 -13.67 17.04 -6.94
N SER A 139 -12.58 17.81 -6.89
CA SER A 139 -12.59 19.16 -6.32
C SER A 139 -11.66 20.13 -7.04
N SER A 140 -11.92 21.42 -6.87
CA SER A 140 -11.15 22.45 -7.59
C SER A 140 -9.95 23.01 -6.82
N LYS A 141 -9.78 22.73 -5.52
CA LYS A 141 -8.78 23.41 -4.69
C LYS A 141 -8.14 22.63 -3.54
N ALA A 142 -8.84 21.69 -2.89
CA ALA A 142 -8.28 21.06 -1.68
C ALA A 142 -8.35 19.53 -1.72
N HIS A 143 -9.52 18.90 -1.63
CA HIS A 143 -9.60 17.44 -1.52
C HIS A 143 -10.80 16.87 -2.28
N ALA A 144 -10.67 15.80 -3.06
CA ALA A 144 -11.84 15.20 -3.67
C ALA A 144 -12.72 14.53 -2.59
N VAL A 145 -12.11 13.80 -1.66
CA VAL A 145 -12.77 13.16 -0.50
C VAL A 145 -12.02 13.52 0.78
N TYR A 146 -12.74 13.91 1.82
CA TYR A 146 -12.17 14.28 3.12
C TYR A 146 -12.92 13.59 4.26
N TYR A 147 -12.25 12.67 4.94
CA TYR A 147 -12.72 12.03 6.18
C TYR A 147 -12.20 12.79 7.40
N LYS A 148 -13.10 13.11 8.32
CA LYS A 148 -12.77 13.77 9.58
C LYS A 148 -13.63 13.24 10.72
N SER A 149 -13.03 12.96 11.87
CA SER A 149 -13.76 12.48 13.07
C SER A 149 -14.68 11.27 12.79
N THR A 150 -14.33 10.40 11.85
CA THR A 150 -15.17 9.27 11.41
C THR A 150 -14.34 8.21 10.71
N GLY A 151 -14.66 6.94 10.96
CA GLY A 151 -14.16 5.80 10.18
C GLY A 151 -15.13 5.36 9.09
N GLY A 152 -14.85 4.19 8.51
CA GLY A 152 -15.69 3.54 7.51
C GLY A 152 -14.91 3.03 6.31
N THR A 153 -15.62 2.51 5.32
CA THR A 153 -15.02 1.96 4.09
C THR A 153 -15.29 2.86 2.90
N PHE A 154 -14.25 3.37 2.26
CA PHE A 154 -14.31 4.01 0.94
C PHE A 154 -13.93 3.00 -0.15
N THR A 155 -14.89 2.55 -0.95
CA THR A 155 -14.64 1.67 -2.10
C THR A 155 -14.84 2.45 -3.41
N ASN A 156 -13.79 2.53 -4.21
CA ASN A 156 -13.78 3.20 -5.51
C ASN A 156 -13.76 2.19 -6.66
N TYR A 157 -14.77 2.28 -7.52
CA TYR A 157 -14.89 1.61 -8.82
C TYR A 157 -14.79 2.59 -10.00
N GLY A 158 -14.88 3.90 -9.72
CA GLY A 158 -14.88 4.97 -10.72
C GLY A 158 -13.63 5.84 -10.62
N THR A 159 -13.83 7.15 -10.62
CA THR A 159 -12.74 8.13 -10.56
C THR A 159 -12.85 9.00 -9.31
N VAL A 160 -11.68 9.30 -8.74
CA VAL A 160 -11.50 10.30 -7.70
C VAL A 160 -10.43 11.28 -8.17
N GLY A 161 -10.80 12.55 -8.25
CA GLY A 161 -9.90 13.64 -8.64
C GLY A 161 -9.59 13.73 -10.14
N GLU A 162 -10.29 12.96 -11.00
CA GLU A 162 -10.04 13.01 -12.45
C GLU A 162 -10.32 14.38 -13.04
N ASN A 163 -11.41 15.01 -12.59
CA ASN A 163 -11.83 16.35 -13.03
C ASN A 163 -11.38 17.45 -12.06
N SER A 164 -10.44 17.15 -11.16
CA SER A 164 -9.87 18.15 -10.27
C SER A 164 -8.94 19.09 -11.03
N ILE A 165 -9.15 20.40 -10.89
CA ILE A 165 -8.45 21.40 -11.71
C ILE A 165 -7.12 21.88 -11.12
N GLU A 166 -7.05 22.20 -9.82
CA GLU A 166 -5.83 22.72 -9.21
C GLU A 166 -5.73 22.32 -7.73
N PHE A 167 -4.55 21.90 -7.28
CA PHE A 167 -4.19 21.69 -5.88
C PHE A 167 -5.12 20.78 -5.06
N ALA A 168 -5.79 19.81 -5.71
CA ALA A 168 -6.64 18.88 -5.01
C ALA A 168 -5.91 17.55 -4.73
N ASP A 169 -5.91 17.15 -3.48
CA ASP A 169 -5.67 15.77 -3.06
C ASP A 169 -6.82 14.86 -3.53
N GLY A 170 -6.54 13.57 -3.64
CA GLY A 170 -7.58 12.57 -3.88
C GLY A 170 -8.40 12.32 -2.62
N VAL A 171 -7.88 11.49 -1.73
CA VAL A 171 -8.52 11.13 -0.45
C VAL A 171 -7.66 11.60 0.70
N VAL A 172 -8.25 12.32 1.66
CA VAL A 172 -7.57 12.74 2.88
C VAL A 172 -8.30 12.24 4.11
N VAL A 173 -7.54 11.73 5.07
CA VAL A 173 -8.05 11.24 6.37
C VAL A 173 -7.41 12.04 7.50
N THR A 174 -8.26 12.56 8.39
CA THR A 174 -7.86 13.32 9.57
C THR A 174 -8.64 12.88 10.81
N ASP A 175 -8.12 11.92 11.55
CA ASP A 175 -8.67 11.55 12.86
C ASP A 175 -7.63 10.79 13.69
N ASN A 176 -7.36 11.19 14.92
CA ASN A 176 -6.33 10.54 15.75
C ASN A 176 -6.84 9.31 16.53
N ASP A 177 -8.12 8.93 16.37
CA ASP A 177 -8.71 7.77 17.03
C ASP A 177 -8.61 6.49 16.18
N GLU A 178 -7.95 5.46 16.71
CA GLU A 178 -7.84 4.14 16.07
C GLU A 178 -9.23 3.50 15.81
N SER A 179 -10.23 3.82 16.64
CA SER A 179 -11.60 3.35 16.43
C SER A 179 -12.31 3.98 15.22
N SER A 180 -11.74 5.06 14.68
CA SER A 180 -12.17 5.75 13.45
C SER A 180 -11.32 5.38 12.23
N LYS A 181 -10.64 4.22 12.24
CA LYS A 181 -9.86 3.77 11.08
C LYS A 181 -10.68 3.78 9.78
N VAL A 182 -10.08 4.31 8.72
CA VAL A 182 -10.68 4.33 7.37
C VAL A 182 -10.06 3.22 6.52
N THR A 183 -10.91 2.42 5.88
CA THR A 183 -10.48 1.44 4.87
C THR A 183 -10.73 2.01 3.48
N ILE A 184 -9.67 2.16 2.68
CA ILE A 184 -9.72 2.66 1.31
C ILE A 184 -9.45 1.49 0.36
N ILE A 185 -10.37 1.23 -0.57
CA ILE A 185 -10.25 0.18 -1.57
C ILE A 185 -10.37 0.82 -2.95
N ASN A 186 -9.29 0.82 -3.72
CA ASN A 186 -9.29 1.23 -5.12
C ASN A 186 -9.35 -0.01 -6.01
N GLU A 187 -10.50 -0.29 -6.61
CA GLU A 187 -10.74 -1.49 -7.40
C GLU A 187 -10.04 -1.45 -8.76
N ALA A 188 -9.94 -2.62 -9.40
CA ALA A 188 -9.29 -2.75 -10.68
C ALA A 188 -9.98 -1.88 -11.75
N GLY A 189 -9.21 -1.06 -12.45
CA GLY A 189 -9.71 -0.11 -13.46
C GLY A 189 -10.24 1.21 -12.88
N ALA A 190 -10.23 1.37 -11.56
CA ALA A 190 -10.57 2.62 -10.89
C ALA A 190 -9.32 3.50 -10.69
N THR A 191 -9.53 4.81 -10.59
CA THR A 191 -8.44 5.79 -10.45
C THR A 191 -8.66 6.68 -9.23
N ILE A 192 -7.61 6.88 -8.44
CA ILE A 192 -7.50 7.96 -7.46
C ILE A 192 -6.31 8.82 -7.88
N LYS A 193 -6.55 10.09 -8.20
CA LYS A 193 -5.48 11.00 -8.59
C LYS A 193 -5.61 12.39 -7.99
N THR A 194 -4.50 13.09 -7.99
CA THR A 194 -4.47 14.53 -7.69
C THR A 194 -4.99 15.35 -8.88
N GLY A 195 -5.43 16.57 -8.60
CA GLY A 195 -5.69 17.55 -9.67
C GLY A 195 -4.44 17.91 -10.47
N ASP A 196 -4.62 18.33 -11.73
CA ASP A 196 -3.53 18.71 -12.63
C ASP A 196 -2.83 19.98 -12.12
N THR A 197 -1.50 19.96 -11.91
CA THR A 197 -0.77 21.22 -11.65
C THR A 197 0.65 21.23 -12.22
N PRO A 198 1.16 22.40 -12.67
CA PRO A 198 2.57 22.58 -13.02
C PRO A 198 3.53 22.58 -11.81
N ASP A 199 3.11 23.08 -10.65
CA ASP A 199 4.02 23.41 -9.54
C ASP A 199 3.42 23.14 -8.12
N GLY A 200 2.35 22.34 -8.02
CA GLY A 200 1.61 22.07 -6.78
C GLY A 200 1.78 20.66 -6.23
N THR A 201 1.91 20.58 -4.91
CA THR A 201 2.34 19.40 -4.15
C THR A 201 1.16 18.76 -3.45
N MET A 202 0.59 17.68 -4.02
CA MET A 202 -0.63 17.05 -3.51
C MET A 202 -0.48 15.53 -3.42
N ALA A 203 -1.20 14.90 -2.51
CA ALA A 203 -1.23 13.46 -2.36
C ALA A 203 -2.46 12.85 -3.04
N ALA A 204 -2.30 11.71 -3.69
CA ALA A 204 -3.49 10.97 -4.14
C ALA A 204 -4.24 10.39 -2.92
N ILE A 205 -3.51 9.92 -1.91
CA ILE A 205 -4.04 9.57 -0.59
C ILE A 205 -3.11 10.14 0.50
N GLU A 206 -3.64 11.01 1.37
CA GLU A 206 -2.94 11.51 2.56
C GLU A 206 -3.64 11.06 3.85
N ILE A 207 -2.86 10.50 4.77
CA ILE A 207 -3.27 10.30 6.16
C ILE A 207 -2.57 11.39 6.99
N ALA A 208 -3.29 12.49 7.27
CA ALA A 208 -2.70 13.63 7.97
C ALA A 208 -2.68 13.48 9.49
N ASP A 209 -3.61 12.70 10.02
CA ASP A 209 -3.63 12.17 11.37
C ASP A 209 -4.49 10.91 11.34
N GLY A 210 -4.05 9.83 11.98
CA GLY A 210 -4.87 8.63 12.12
C GLY A 210 -4.40 7.35 11.47
N TYR A 211 -5.37 6.47 11.26
CA TYR A 211 -5.16 5.09 10.86
C TYR A 211 -5.90 4.82 9.56
N ALA A 212 -5.21 4.20 8.59
CA ALA A 212 -5.88 3.73 7.39
C ALA A 212 -5.32 2.41 6.85
N ASP A 213 -6.22 1.61 6.30
CA ASP A 213 -5.89 0.45 5.47
C ASP A 213 -6.17 0.81 4.01
N VAL A 214 -5.19 0.68 3.13
CA VAL A 214 -5.34 0.95 1.68
C VAL A 214 -5.13 -0.35 0.91
N THR A 215 -6.15 -0.79 0.17
CA THR A 215 -6.01 -1.88 -0.83
C THR A 215 -6.12 -1.29 -2.22
N ASN A 216 -5.06 -1.44 -3.03
CA ASN A 216 -5.02 -0.93 -4.38
C ASN A 216 -4.95 -2.06 -5.42
N LYS A 217 -5.88 -2.04 -6.37
CA LYS A 217 -5.91 -2.87 -7.58
C LYS A 217 -5.97 -2.04 -8.86
N GLY A 218 -6.20 -0.74 -8.74
CA GLY A 218 -6.28 0.22 -9.85
C GLY A 218 -5.10 1.19 -9.85
N ASP A 219 -5.35 2.41 -10.33
CA ASP A 219 -4.32 3.45 -10.46
C ASP A 219 -4.42 4.47 -9.33
N ILE A 220 -3.32 4.68 -8.61
CA ILE A 220 -3.13 5.79 -7.66
C ILE A 220 -2.02 6.68 -8.23
N ILE A 221 -2.38 7.88 -8.70
CA ILE A 221 -1.48 8.74 -9.47
C ILE A 221 -1.42 10.12 -8.83
N SER A 222 -0.22 10.56 -8.46
CA SER A 222 -0.04 11.84 -7.79
C SER A 222 1.05 12.69 -8.42
N SER A 223 0.94 14.01 -8.30
CA SER A 223 2.03 14.94 -8.58
C SER A 223 3.12 14.94 -7.49
N GLN A 224 2.86 14.49 -6.27
CA GLN A 224 3.87 14.48 -5.19
C GLN A 224 4.00 13.13 -4.50
N CYS A 225 2.93 12.61 -3.89
CA CYS A 225 2.97 11.33 -3.21
C CYS A 225 1.71 10.52 -3.53
N GLY A 226 1.91 9.27 -3.96
CA GLY A 226 0.79 8.37 -4.23
C GLY A 226 0.01 8.08 -2.95
N VAL A 227 0.71 7.56 -1.94
CA VAL A 227 0.12 7.28 -0.62
C VAL A 227 1.10 7.72 0.47
N CYS A 228 0.72 8.70 1.30
CA CYS A 228 1.56 9.21 2.38
C CYS A 228 0.86 9.27 3.74
N ALA A 229 1.65 9.02 4.78
CA ALA A 229 1.47 9.62 6.09
C ALA A 229 2.01 11.07 6.08
N SER A 230 1.33 12.02 6.69
CA SER A 230 1.78 13.43 6.68
C SER A 230 3.02 13.63 7.55
N ILE A 231 4.05 14.27 7.01
CA ILE A 231 5.38 14.48 7.66
C ILE A 231 5.27 15.24 8.98
N ASN A 232 4.23 16.05 9.13
CA ASN A 232 4.05 16.89 10.30
C ASN A 232 3.39 16.16 11.48
N ASN A 233 2.95 14.91 11.30
CA ASN A 233 2.20 14.19 12.33
C ASN A 233 2.65 12.74 12.46
N GLN A 234 3.38 12.46 13.55
CA GLN A 234 4.02 11.16 13.79
C GLN A 234 3.04 10.05 14.19
N ASN A 235 1.74 10.36 14.34
CA ASN A 235 0.72 9.40 14.75
C ASN A 235 -0.01 8.73 13.57
N ALA A 236 0.35 9.07 12.33
CA ALA A 236 -0.25 8.46 11.16
C ALA A 236 0.30 7.04 10.93
N GLU A 237 -0.56 6.03 11.05
CA GLU A 237 -0.27 4.62 10.78
C GLU A 237 -1.03 4.17 9.53
N LEU A 238 -0.31 3.53 8.61
CA LEU A 238 -0.81 3.20 7.29
C LEU A 238 -0.44 1.78 6.88
N HIS A 239 -1.44 0.99 6.51
CA HIS A 239 -1.24 -0.35 5.96
C HIS A 239 -1.65 -0.39 4.50
N VAL A 240 -0.69 -0.51 3.60
CA VAL A 240 -0.92 -0.54 2.16
C VAL A 240 -0.74 -1.95 1.62
N LYS A 241 -1.74 -2.43 0.88
CA LYS A 241 -1.66 -3.62 0.05
C LYS A 241 -1.83 -3.22 -1.41
N ASN A 242 -0.73 -3.18 -2.16
CA ASN A 242 -0.74 -2.94 -3.59
C ASN A 242 -0.75 -4.28 -4.34
N GLU A 243 -1.92 -4.71 -4.82
CA GLU A 243 -2.07 -5.99 -5.50
C GLU A 243 -1.44 -5.98 -6.90
N SER A 244 -1.39 -7.13 -7.56
CA SER A 244 -0.62 -7.33 -8.80
C SER A 244 -1.01 -6.41 -9.97
N THR A 245 -2.23 -5.88 -9.99
CA THR A 245 -2.69 -4.90 -11.00
C THR A 245 -2.57 -3.46 -10.52
N GLY A 246 -2.30 -3.25 -9.24
CA GLY A 246 -2.22 -1.94 -8.62
C GLY A 246 -0.99 -1.17 -9.08
N VAL A 247 -1.21 0.10 -9.42
CA VAL A 247 -0.16 1.08 -9.73
C VAL A 247 -0.21 2.18 -8.69
N ILE A 248 0.92 2.49 -8.07
CA ILE A 248 1.11 3.68 -7.24
C ILE A 248 2.23 4.51 -7.87
N GLN A 249 1.91 5.72 -8.30
CA GLN A 249 2.84 6.60 -8.98
C GLN A 249 2.87 8.00 -8.36
N SER A 250 4.07 8.56 -8.24
CA SER A 250 4.27 9.99 -7.99
C SER A 250 5.12 10.66 -9.08
N GLY A 251 4.98 11.97 -9.26
CA GLY A 251 5.85 12.69 -10.20
C GLY A 251 5.62 14.18 -10.40
N SER A 252 6.30 14.98 -9.59
CA SER A 252 6.67 16.37 -9.87
C SER A 252 7.89 16.72 -9.00
N ALA A 253 8.85 17.46 -9.57
CA ALA A 253 10.08 17.87 -8.89
C ALA A 253 9.89 19.17 -8.09
N GLY A 254 8.63 19.48 -7.76
CA GLY A 254 8.23 20.70 -7.08
C GLY A 254 8.96 20.89 -5.75
N VAL A 255 9.27 22.16 -5.46
CA VAL A 255 9.87 22.63 -4.20
C VAL A 255 8.90 22.41 -3.03
N SER A 256 8.89 21.20 -2.49
CA SER A 256 8.00 20.83 -1.40
C SER A 256 8.78 20.50 -0.13
N SER A 257 8.14 20.73 1.02
CA SER A 257 8.57 20.24 2.33
C SER A 257 8.15 18.80 2.61
N TYR A 258 7.61 18.11 1.61
CA TYR A 258 7.06 16.75 1.67
C TYR A 258 7.90 15.79 0.82
N SER A 259 7.82 14.49 1.10
CA SER A 259 8.52 13.48 0.30
C SER A 259 7.80 13.34 -1.03
N ASN A 260 8.54 13.44 -2.14
CA ASN A 260 7.99 13.21 -3.49
C ASN A 260 7.96 11.72 -3.86
N SER A 261 8.05 10.85 -2.85
CA SER A 261 8.13 9.41 -3.01
C SER A 261 6.75 8.84 -3.35
N ALA A 262 6.70 7.72 -4.06
CA ALA A 262 5.40 7.15 -4.43
C ALA A 262 4.64 6.63 -3.19
N VAL A 263 5.38 6.07 -2.22
CA VAL A 263 4.88 5.74 -0.89
C VAL A 263 5.78 6.36 0.17
N TYR A 264 5.17 6.98 1.19
CA TYR A 264 5.88 7.58 2.31
C TYR A 264 5.24 7.18 3.65
N PHE A 265 6.03 6.60 4.55
CA PHE A 265 5.59 6.20 5.90
C PHE A 265 6.34 6.97 6.99
N ALA A 266 5.57 7.41 7.99
CA ALA A 266 6.10 7.92 9.25
C ALA A 266 6.59 6.75 10.10
N SER A 267 5.77 6.14 10.96
CA SER A 267 6.19 4.99 11.78
C SER A 267 5.09 3.92 11.82
N ASP A 268 5.49 2.73 12.30
CA ASP A 268 4.60 1.60 12.62
C ASP A 268 3.68 1.15 11.46
N SER A 269 4.05 1.47 10.21
CA SER A 269 3.26 1.24 9.00
C SER A 269 3.73 0.00 8.23
N SER A 270 2.91 -0.51 7.32
CA SER A 270 3.25 -1.70 6.52
C SER A 270 2.89 -1.58 5.04
N LEU A 271 3.73 -2.10 4.16
CA LEU A 271 3.49 -2.19 2.72
C LEU A 271 3.65 -3.64 2.24
N ASP A 272 2.60 -4.21 1.65
CA ASP A 272 2.66 -5.43 0.84
C ASP A 272 2.50 -5.05 -0.64
N ASN A 273 3.58 -5.17 -1.41
CA ASN A 273 3.60 -4.82 -2.82
C ASN A 273 3.75 -6.06 -3.70
N ALA A 274 2.71 -6.35 -4.48
CA ALA A 274 2.73 -7.27 -5.61
C ALA A 274 2.60 -6.56 -6.97
N GLY A 275 2.22 -5.27 -6.96
CA GLY A 275 2.01 -4.44 -8.14
C GLY A 275 3.23 -3.60 -8.54
N LYS A 276 2.96 -2.41 -9.07
CA LYS A 276 3.98 -1.44 -9.48
C LYS A 276 3.95 -0.20 -8.60
N ILE A 277 5.11 0.20 -8.08
CA ILE A 277 5.32 1.46 -7.36
C ILE A 277 6.45 2.22 -8.05
N SER A 278 6.23 3.49 -8.40
CA SER A 278 7.27 4.29 -9.05
C SER A 278 7.15 5.76 -8.74
N SER A 279 8.22 6.39 -8.27
CA SER A 279 8.36 7.86 -8.30
C SER A 279 9.11 8.26 -9.56
N SER A 280 8.84 9.42 -10.14
CA SER A 280 9.65 10.00 -11.22
C SER A 280 10.70 11.00 -10.76
N THR A 281 10.76 11.33 -9.46
CA THR A 281 11.61 12.41 -8.95
C THR A 281 12.38 12.11 -7.68
N THR A 282 11.97 11.10 -6.90
CA THR A 282 12.66 10.67 -5.68
C THR A 282 12.55 9.15 -5.50
N TYR A 283 12.34 8.68 -4.28
CA TYR A 283 12.28 7.28 -3.93
C TYR A 283 10.97 6.61 -4.35
N GLY A 284 11.01 5.32 -4.66
CA GLY A 284 9.78 4.54 -4.81
C GLY A 284 9.05 4.47 -3.46
N VAL A 285 9.77 4.10 -2.42
CA VAL A 285 9.29 3.97 -1.04
C VAL A 285 10.26 4.69 -0.09
N ASP A 286 9.71 5.48 0.83
CA ASP A 286 10.43 6.24 1.84
C ASP A 286 9.89 5.94 3.24
N PHE A 287 10.69 5.27 4.06
CA PHE A 287 10.40 5.01 5.48
C PHE A 287 11.16 6.03 6.32
N GLU A 288 10.54 7.20 6.53
CA GLU A 288 11.13 8.30 7.28
C GLU A 288 11.34 7.94 8.75
N GLY A 289 10.33 7.34 9.39
CA GLY A 289 10.39 6.91 10.78
C GLY A 289 10.58 5.40 10.93
N SER A 290 10.18 4.88 12.09
CA SER A 290 10.69 3.60 12.61
C SER A 290 9.63 2.50 12.61
N ASN A 291 10.09 1.26 12.73
CA ASN A 291 9.25 0.06 12.84
C ASN A 291 8.33 -0.19 11.64
N ASN A 292 8.66 0.37 10.48
CA ASN A 292 7.92 0.11 9.25
C ASN A 292 8.32 -1.25 8.65
N SER A 293 7.38 -1.90 7.96
CA SER A 293 7.61 -3.17 7.28
C SER A 293 7.24 -3.12 5.81
N LEU A 294 8.04 -3.79 4.97
CA LEU A 294 7.82 -3.94 3.54
C LEU A 294 7.94 -5.41 3.15
N ILE A 295 6.96 -5.94 2.44
CA ILE A 295 7.06 -7.17 1.66
C ILE A 295 6.95 -6.78 0.19
N ASN A 296 7.95 -7.14 -0.60
CA ASN A 296 7.94 -6.90 -2.04
C ASN A 296 7.96 -8.23 -2.81
N THR A 297 7.03 -8.35 -3.76
CA THR A 297 6.95 -9.38 -4.81
C THR A 297 6.65 -8.77 -6.18
N GLY A 298 6.54 -7.44 -6.25
CA GLY A 298 6.34 -6.65 -7.47
C GLY A 298 7.52 -5.72 -7.77
N SER A 299 7.23 -4.62 -8.46
CA SER A 299 8.22 -3.63 -8.90
C SER A 299 8.15 -2.35 -8.08
N ILE A 300 9.31 -1.85 -7.66
CA ILE A 300 9.51 -0.56 -6.99
C ILE A 300 10.67 0.16 -7.72
N SER A 301 10.47 1.39 -8.17
CA SER A 301 11.54 2.18 -8.80
C SER A 301 11.61 3.62 -8.27
N GLY A 302 12.84 4.08 -8.00
CA GLY A 302 13.14 5.51 -7.90
C GLY A 302 13.25 6.13 -9.30
N GLY A 303 12.97 7.42 -9.43
CA GLY A 303 12.71 8.08 -10.73
C GLY A 303 13.86 8.17 -11.72
N ASP A 304 15.09 7.94 -11.27
CA ASP A 304 16.28 7.79 -12.11
C ASP A 304 17.41 7.11 -11.30
N ALA A 305 18.59 6.95 -11.90
CA ALA A 305 19.75 6.31 -11.28
C ALA A 305 20.29 7.03 -10.02
N ALA A 306 19.93 8.29 -9.79
CA ALA A 306 20.31 9.03 -8.59
C ALA A 306 19.34 8.79 -7.41
N HIS A 307 18.19 8.15 -7.66
CA HIS A 307 17.17 7.93 -6.66
C HIS A 307 16.98 6.45 -6.34
N THR A 308 16.87 6.17 -5.05
CA THR A 308 16.77 4.82 -4.50
C THR A 308 15.36 4.27 -4.61
N ALA A 309 15.15 2.98 -4.92
CA ALA A 309 13.80 2.42 -4.85
C ALA A 309 13.25 2.38 -3.42
N ILE A 310 14.06 1.95 -2.44
CA ILE A 310 13.67 1.91 -1.02
C ILE A 310 14.67 2.70 -0.18
N TYR A 311 14.19 3.76 0.47
CA TYR A 311 14.96 4.55 1.42
C TYR A 311 14.50 4.27 2.86
N LEU A 312 15.42 3.84 3.72
CA LEU A 312 15.17 3.48 5.12
C LEU A 312 15.88 4.48 6.04
N LYS A 313 15.16 5.54 6.42
CA LYS A 313 15.75 6.62 7.23
C LYS A 313 15.61 6.35 8.73
N GLY A 314 14.43 5.95 9.18
CA GLY A 314 14.22 5.62 10.58
C GLY A 314 14.79 4.25 10.95
N ASN A 315 14.53 3.82 12.19
CA ASN A 315 15.16 2.65 12.77
C ASN A 315 14.23 1.43 12.77
N ASN A 316 14.81 0.24 12.96
CA ASN A 316 14.07 -1.02 13.11
C ASN A 316 13.11 -1.32 11.94
N ASN A 317 13.40 -0.78 10.76
CA ASN A 317 12.60 -1.03 9.57
C ASN A 317 12.98 -2.39 8.98
N THR A 318 11.98 -3.12 8.50
CA THR A 318 12.17 -4.47 7.95
C THR A 318 11.72 -4.52 6.50
N VAL A 319 12.52 -5.15 5.64
CA VAL A 319 12.21 -5.36 4.23
C VAL A 319 12.36 -6.84 3.91
N THR A 320 11.33 -7.44 3.33
CA THR A 320 11.34 -8.80 2.80
C THR A 320 11.24 -8.74 1.28
N LEU A 321 12.24 -9.28 0.59
CA LEU A 321 12.22 -9.42 -0.86
C LEU A 321 11.88 -10.87 -1.20
N GLY A 322 10.80 -11.06 -1.95
CA GLY A 322 10.34 -12.37 -2.44
C GLY A 322 10.57 -12.54 -3.94
N THR A 323 10.19 -13.71 -4.45
CA THR A 323 10.09 -13.99 -5.89
C THR A 323 9.29 -12.90 -6.60
N GLY A 324 9.84 -12.37 -7.70
CA GLY A 324 9.21 -11.32 -8.49
C GLY A 324 9.61 -9.89 -8.12
N SER A 325 10.29 -9.68 -6.99
CA SER A 325 10.83 -8.37 -6.59
C SER A 325 11.70 -7.74 -7.68
N GLN A 326 11.49 -6.47 -7.96
CA GLN A 326 12.34 -5.64 -8.82
C GLN A 326 12.49 -4.26 -8.20
N LEU A 327 13.70 -3.85 -7.78
CA LEU A 327 13.93 -2.59 -7.06
C LEU A 327 14.68 -1.52 -7.87
N THR A 328 14.76 -1.66 -9.18
CA THR A 328 15.36 -0.63 -10.04
C THR A 328 14.64 -0.64 -11.38
N ASP A 329 14.84 0.40 -12.19
CA ASP A 329 14.45 0.41 -13.60
C ASP A 329 15.35 -0.51 -14.47
N GLY A 330 16.24 -1.29 -13.85
CA GLY A 330 17.21 -2.15 -14.51
C GLY A 330 18.54 -1.47 -14.82
N SER A 331 18.74 -0.21 -14.42
CA SER A 331 20.01 0.50 -14.58
C SER A 331 21.09 -0.10 -13.65
N ALA A 332 22.14 -0.68 -14.24
CA ALA A 332 23.28 -1.19 -13.50
C ALA A 332 23.93 -0.08 -12.64
N GLY A 333 24.15 -0.37 -11.36
CA GLY A 333 24.74 0.59 -10.41
C GLY A 333 23.76 1.58 -9.78
N ALA A 334 22.45 1.52 -10.10
CA ALA A 334 21.44 2.25 -9.34
C ALA A 334 21.34 1.69 -7.90
N THR A 335 21.01 2.54 -6.93
CA THR A 335 20.81 2.09 -5.56
C THR A 335 19.41 1.49 -5.41
N ALA A 336 19.32 0.20 -5.10
CA ALA A 336 18.05 -0.47 -4.85
C ALA A 336 17.54 -0.14 -3.44
N ILE A 337 18.42 -0.28 -2.44
CA ILE A 337 18.09 -0.05 -1.03
C ILE A 337 19.19 0.79 -0.39
N GLN A 338 18.78 1.87 0.28
CA GLN A 338 19.66 2.71 1.09
C GLN A 338 19.10 2.84 2.49
N SER A 339 19.86 2.37 3.46
CA SER A 339 19.58 2.56 4.88
C SER A 339 20.54 3.57 5.49
N VAL A 340 20.00 4.54 6.22
CA VAL A 340 20.78 5.46 7.06
C VAL A 340 20.40 5.36 8.54
N GLY A 341 19.22 4.79 8.83
CA GLY A 341 18.82 4.43 10.18
C GLY A 341 19.53 3.19 10.70
N THR A 342 19.26 2.88 11.97
CA THR A 342 19.84 1.74 12.68
C THR A 342 18.87 0.57 12.78
N ASN A 343 19.42 -0.64 12.94
CA ASN A 343 18.67 -1.90 13.03
C ASN A 343 17.72 -2.15 11.84
N ASN A 344 18.03 -1.57 10.68
CA ASN A 344 17.27 -1.86 9.48
C ASN A 344 17.77 -3.17 8.87
N THR A 345 16.84 -4.04 8.50
CA THR A 345 17.15 -5.42 8.07
C THR A 345 16.48 -5.77 6.76
N VAL A 346 17.17 -6.55 5.92
CA VAL A 346 16.61 -7.17 4.72
C VAL A 346 16.58 -8.68 4.88
N THR A 347 15.46 -9.29 4.49
CA THR A 347 15.28 -10.74 4.41
C THR A 347 14.97 -11.14 2.98
N LEU A 348 15.67 -12.14 2.46
CA LEU A 348 15.51 -12.68 1.10
C LEU A 348 14.77 -14.02 1.18
N THR A 349 13.67 -14.13 0.44
CA THR A 349 12.80 -15.31 0.40
C THR A 349 12.50 -15.71 -1.05
N GLY A 350 12.14 -16.97 -1.29
CA GLY A 350 11.86 -17.45 -2.66
C GLY A 350 13.09 -17.36 -3.57
N GLU A 351 12.89 -17.21 -4.87
CA GLU A 351 13.95 -17.21 -5.88
C GLU A 351 13.96 -15.90 -6.68
N ASN A 352 15.11 -15.21 -6.74
CA ASN A 352 15.24 -14.01 -7.56
C ASN A 352 16.70 -13.52 -7.72
N SER A 353 16.89 -12.42 -8.43
CA SER A 353 18.16 -11.69 -8.50
C SER A 353 17.95 -10.19 -8.35
N GLU A 354 18.88 -9.49 -7.70
CA GLU A 354 18.91 -8.02 -7.62
C GLU A 354 20.22 -7.47 -8.21
N ASN A 355 20.10 -6.48 -9.08
CA ASN A 355 21.23 -5.83 -9.77
C ASN A 355 21.66 -4.51 -9.13
N GLY A 356 20.76 -3.89 -8.37
CA GLY A 356 21.01 -2.63 -7.69
C GLY A 356 21.86 -2.77 -6.42
N ILE A 357 22.44 -1.66 -6.02
CA ILE A 357 23.28 -1.55 -4.82
C ILE A 357 22.40 -1.58 -3.57
N ILE A 358 22.84 -2.32 -2.56
CA ILE A 358 22.22 -2.36 -1.22
C ILE A 358 23.23 -1.79 -0.22
N THR A 359 22.85 -0.75 0.53
CA THR A 359 23.81 -0.09 1.44
C THR A 359 23.22 0.27 2.79
N GLY A 360 24.05 0.20 3.83
CA GLY A 360 23.79 0.71 5.17
C GLY A 360 22.93 -0.16 6.08
N LEU A 361 22.65 -1.40 5.68
CA LEU A 361 21.82 -2.32 6.47
C LEU A 361 22.58 -2.86 7.69
N GLN A 362 21.86 -3.15 8.78
CA GLN A 362 22.44 -3.84 9.93
C GLN A 362 22.47 -5.34 9.75
N GLN A 363 21.48 -5.91 9.06
CA GLN A 363 21.45 -7.34 8.79
C GLN A 363 20.87 -7.63 7.41
N LEU A 364 21.47 -8.62 6.75
CA LEU A 364 20.92 -9.27 5.57
C LEU A 364 20.78 -10.77 5.86
N THR A 365 19.58 -11.30 5.66
CA THR A 365 19.28 -12.73 5.86
C THR A 365 18.83 -13.36 4.54
N SER A 366 19.46 -14.45 4.13
CA SER A 366 18.91 -15.38 3.13
C SER A 366 18.20 -16.51 3.88
N GLU A 367 16.88 -16.56 3.77
CA GLU A 367 16.06 -17.54 4.49
C GLU A 367 16.25 -18.97 3.94
N ALA A 368 15.89 -19.96 4.75
CA ALA A 368 15.84 -21.34 4.29
C ALA A 368 14.99 -21.46 3.01
N ASP A 369 15.40 -22.36 2.12
CA ASP A 369 14.77 -22.59 0.81
C ASP A 369 14.79 -21.38 -0.16
N SER A 370 15.40 -20.25 0.21
CA SER A 370 15.60 -19.12 -0.72
C SER A 370 16.74 -19.39 -1.70
N LYS A 371 16.67 -18.79 -2.89
CA LYS A 371 17.72 -18.81 -3.91
C LYS A 371 17.90 -17.44 -4.53
N TRP A 372 18.92 -16.71 -4.09
CA TRP A 372 19.15 -15.33 -4.51
C TRP A 372 20.52 -15.11 -5.12
N SER A 373 20.57 -14.26 -6.15
CA SER A 373 21.81 -13.66 -6.66
C SER A 373 21.79 -12.15 -6.41
N LEU A 374 22.80 -11.64 -5.70
CA LEU A 374 23.03 -10.22 -5.53
C LEU A 374 24.19 -9.79 -6.43
N ASN A 375 23.83 -9.17 -7.55
CA ASN A 375 24.76 -8.77 -8.61
C ASN A 375 25.33 -7.36 -8.37
N GLY A 376 24.57 -6.53 -7.66
CA GLY A 376 25.04 -5.24 -7.17
C GLY A 376 25.90 -5.36 -5.90
N ASP A 377 26.64 -4.30 -5.59
CA ASP A 377 27.43 -4.23 -4.36
C ASP A 377 26.51 -4.17 -3.12
N VAL A 378 26.97 -4.78 -2.03
CA VAL A 378 26.28 -4.83 -0.75
C VAL A 378 27.17 -4.26 0.35
N THR A 379 26.68 -3.30 1.12
CA THR A 379 27.36 -2.79 2.32
C THR A 379 26.52 -3.03 3.55
N LEU A 380 27.08 -3.78 4.51
CA LEU A 380 26.46 -4.05 5.81
C LEU A 380 27.25 -3.36 6.93
N MET A 381 26.51 -2.86 7.91
CA MET A 381 27.00 -2.07 9.05
C MET A 381 26.65 -2.71 10.40
N GLY A 382 26.15 -3.95 10.40
CA GLY A 382 25.87 -4.71 11.62
C GLY A 382 27.13 -4.93 12.47
N THR A 383 26.95 -5.18 13.75
CA THR A 383 28.06 -5.36 14.72
C THR A 383 28.04 -6.75 15.37
N THR A 384 27.31 -7.68 14.76
CA THR A 384 27.11 -9.05 15.27
C THR A 384 27.72 -10.08 14.33
N ALA A 385 27.91 -11.30 14.83
CA ALA A 385 28.48 -12.41 14.06
C ALA A 385 27.57 -12.88 12.90
N ASP A 386 26.31 -12.45 12.89
CA ASP A 386 25.26 -12.76 11.93
C ASP A 386 24.79 -11.52 11.17
N THR A 387 25.67 -10.51 10.99
CA THR A 387 25.43 -9.35 10.11
C THR A 387 25.02 -9.80 8.70
N LEU A 388 25.68 -10.83 8.16
CA LEU A 388 25.15 -11.64 7.06
C LEU A 388 24.77 -13.03 7.59
N ASN A 389 23.51 -13.43 7.44
CA ASN A 389 23.00 -14.74 7.83
C ASN A 389 22.50 -15.53 6.60
N VAL A 390 23.09 -16.69 6.32
CA VAL A 390 22.78 -17.48 5.11
C VAL A 390 22.23 -18.84 5.50
N ASN A 391 20.92 -19.00 5.38
CA ASN A 391 20.19 -20.25 5.61
C ASN A 391 19.68 -20.87 4.29
N GLY A 392 19.59 -20.09 3.21
CA GLY A 392 19.27 -20.55 1.85
C GLY A 392 20.49 -20.61 0.94
N TYR A 393 20.27 -20.49 -0.36
CA TYR A 393 21.30 -20.39 -1.40
C TYR A 393 21.49 -18.92 -1.81
N LEU A 394 22.63 -18.33 -1.48
CA LEU A 394 22.97 -16.95 -1.81
C LEU A 394 24.23 -16.90 -2.67
N THR A 395 24.12 -16.30 -3.85
CA THR A 395 25.27 -15.90 -4.68
C THR A 395 25.51 -14.41 -4.54
N LEU A 396 26.75 -14.03 -4.27
CA LEU A 396 27.26 -12.66 -4.32
C LEU A 396 28.12 -12.52 -5.56
N ASP A 397 27.59 -11.84 -6.58
CA ASP A 397 28.31 -11.57 -7.84
C ASP A 397 28.95 -10.17 -7.82
N GLY A 398 28.49 -9.28 -6.93
CA GLY A 398 29.10 -7.99 -6.60
C GLY A 398 30.11 -8.06 -5.44
N THR A 399 30.45 -6.90 -4.88
CA THR A 399 31.28 -6.78 -3.67
C THR A 399 30.40 -6.68 -2.43
N LEU A 400 30.62 -7.55 -1.45
CA LEU A 400 30.10 -7.42 -0.10
C LEU A 400 31.15 -6.82 0.85
N THR A 401 30.82 -5.70 1.47
CA THR A 401 31.63 -5.07 2.52
C THR A 401 30.89 -5.03 3.85
N GLN A 402 31.48 -5.60 4.89
CA GLN A 402 31.00 -5.51 6.27
C GLN A 402 31.88 -4.54 7.05
N THR A 403 31.31 -3.41 7.51
CA THR A 403 32.09 -2.31 8.09
C THR A 403 31.96 -2.18 9.61
N GLY A 404 30.97 -2.82 10.22
CA GLY A 404 30.80 -2.78 11.67
C GLY A 404 31.87 -3.60 12.40
N ILE A 405 32.24 -3.16 13.59
CA ILE A 405 33.15 -3.91 14.46
C ILE A 405 32.48 -5.23 14.81
N SER A 406 33.20 -6.34 14.68
CA SER A 406 32.68 -7.70 14.90
C SER A 406 31.59 -8.13 13.91
N ALA A 407 31.40 -7.40 12.80
CA ALA A 407 30.52 -7.82 11.72
C ALA A 407 31.02 -9.15 11.13
N GLY A 408 30.17 -10.16 11.21
CA GLY A 408 30.47 -11.50 10.76
C GLY A 408 29.41 -12.07 9.81
N THR A 409 29.79 -13.21 9.24
CA THR A 409 28.90 -14.00 8.40
C THR A 409 28.69 -15.36 9.02
N THR A 410 27.43 -15.78 9.11
CA THR A 410 27.05 -17.12 9.54
C THR A 410 26.38 -17.84 8.38
N ILE A 411 26.93 -18.99 8.00
CA ILE A 411 26.33 -19.91 7.03
C ILE A 411 25.75 -21.06 7.83
N GLY A 412 24.43 -21.10 7.92
CA GLY A 412 23.67 -22.06 8.71
C GLY A 412 23.67 -23.47 8.12
N ASN A 413 23.07 -24.41 8.86
CA ASN A 413 22.88 -25.78 8.38
C ASN A 413 21.97 -25.80 7.14
N GLY A 414 22.46 -26.33 6.01
CA GLY A 414 21.76 -26.32 4.74
C GLY A 414 21.96 -25.03 3.92
N GLY A 415 22.50 -23.97 4.54
CA GLY A 415 22.83 -22.72 3.85
C GLY A 415 24.03 -22.88 2.92
N THR A 416 24.00 -22.16 1.79
CA THR A 416 25.07 -22.11 0.81
C THR A 416 25.36 -20.66 0.42
N LEU A 417 26.59 -20.21 0.65
CA LEU A 417 27.08 -18.92 0.17
C LEU A 417 28.09 -19.15 -0.96
N VAL A 418 27.85 -18.52 -2.11
CA VAL A 418 28.76 -18.48 -3.26
C VAL A 418 29.26 -17.05 -3.44
N VAL A 419 30.57 -16.84 -3.41
CA VAL A 419 31.19 -15.54 -3.71
C VAL A 419 31.82 -15.60 -5.10
N GLY A 420 31.12 -15.08 -6.09
CA GLY A 420 31.47 -15.13 -7.50
C GLY A 420 31.26 -16.50 -8.14
N ASP A 421 30.90 -16.46 -9.42
CA ASP A 421 30.80 -17.63 -10.30
C ASP A 421 31.83 -17.57 -11.45
N ALA A 422 31.70 -18.46 -12.44
CA ALA A 422 32.61 -18.50 -13.60
C ALA A 422 32.61 -17.21 -14.44
N THR A 423 31.59 -16.37 -14.32
CA THR A 423 31.45 -15.08 -15.02
C THR A 423 31.69 -13.86 -14.13
N HIS A 424 31.67 -14.03 -12.80
CA HIS A 424 31.82 -12.97 -11.81
C HIS A 424 33.06 -13.17 -10.91
N THR A 425 34.22 -13.44 -11.51
CA THR A 425 35.47 -13.69 -10.76
C THR A 425 36.01 -12.47 -10.00
N SER A 426 35.46 -11.27 -10.26
CA SER A 426 35.77 -10.05 -9.50
C SER A 426 34.93 -9.88 -8.24
N ALA A 427 33.95 -10.75 -8.00
CA ALA A 427 33.16 -10.73 -6.78
C ALA A 427 34.08 -10.84 -5.56
N SER A 428 33.73 -10.12 -4.51
CA SER A 428 34.53 -10.13 -3.31
C SER A 428 33.69 -9.97 -2.06
N MET A 429 34.22 -10.45 -0.94
CA MET A 429 33.60 -10.37 0.35
C MET A 429 34.65 -9.98 1.38
N THR A 430 34.38 -8.94 2.15
CA THR A 430 35.21 -8.51 3.28
C THR A 430 34.39 -8.51 4.56
N GLY A 431 34.88 -9.19 5.60
CA GLY A 431 34.32 -9.21 6.95
C GLY A 431 35.33 -9.68 7.98
N GLU A 432 34.96 -9.67 9.27
CA GLU A 432 35.89 -10.12 10.32
C GLU A 432 35.94 -11.64 10.43
N ASN A 433 34.81 -12.27 10.76
CA ASN A 433 34.70 -13.70 11.01
C ASN A 433 33.60 -14.33 10.14
N ILE A 434 33.89 -15.50 9.59
CA ILE A 434 32.97 -16.29 8.77
C ILE A 434 32.83 -17.65 9.43
N THR A 435 31.64 -17.96 9.91
CA THR A 435 31.31 -19.24 10.52
C THR A 435 30.56 -20.10 9.51
N VAL A 436 31.10 -21.27 9.20
CA VAL A 436 30.43 -22.27 8.35
C VAL A 436 29.96 -23.40 9.25
N ALA A 437 28.66 -23.41 9.59
CA ALA A 437 28.10 -24.43 10.47
C ALA A 437 28.12 -25.83 9.83
N GLN A 438 27.96 -26.87 10.65
CA GLN A 438 27.78 -28.23 10.12
C GLN A 438 26.60 -28.26 9.14
N GLY A 439 26.84 -28.79 7.94
CA GLY A 439 25.85 -28.82 6.85
C GLY A 439 25.77 -27.53 6.03
N GLY A 440 26.44 -26.45 6.43
CA GLY A 440 26.59 -25.23 5.64
C GLY A 440 27.72 -25.34 4.61
N THR A 441 27.64 -24.53 3.56
CA THR A 441 28.62 -24.51 2.45
C THR A 441 29.07 -23.10 2.09
N LEU A 442 30.39 -22.88 2.02
CA LEU A 442 31.01 -21.69 1.45
C LEU A 442 31.75 -22.07 0.17
N SER A 443 31.53 -21.32 -0.92
CA SER A 443 32.20 -21.57 -2.20
C SER A 443 32.35 -20.32 -3.05
N GLY A 444 32.92 -20.46 -4.24
CA GLY A 444 32.95 -19.43 -5.26
C GLY A 444 34.23 -19.41 -6.09
N THR A 445 34.38 -18.33 -6.86
CA THR A 445 35.56 -17.99 -7.67
C THR A 445 36.18 -16.65 -7.27
N GLY A 446 35.55 -15.95 -6.32
CA GLY A 446 35.92 -14.61 -5.89
C GLY A 446 36.96 -14.58 -4.78
N MET A 447 37.09 -13.40 -4.19
CA MET A 447 38.00 -13.14 -3.06
C MET A 447 37.22 -13.00 -1.76
N ILE A 448 37.63 -13.74 -0.73
CA ILE A 448 37.08 -13.65 0.62
C ILE A 448 38.18 -13.20 1.57
N THR A 449 37.95 -12.09 2.27
CA THR A 449 38.83 -11.58 3.32
C THR A 449 38.12 -11.68 4.68
N GLY A 450 38.73 -12.39 5.61
CA GLY A 450 38.20 -12.66 6.95
C GLY A 450 38.75 -13.97 7.53
N ASN A 451 38.60 -14.17 8.84
CA ASN A 451 38.90 -15.45 9.47
C ASN A 451 37.74 -16.43 9.26
N ILE A 452 38.03 -17.64 8.83
CA ILE A 452 37.02 -18.68 8.58
C ILE A 452 37.11 -19.73 9.69
N ASP A 453 35.99 -20.02 10.35
CA ASP A 453 35.80 -21.18 11.21
C ASP A 453 34.84 -22.16 10.53
N ASN A 454 35.40 -23.24 9.97
CA ASN A 454 34.67 -24.19 9.16
C ASN A 454 34.37 -25.49 9.94
N ALA A 455 33.09 -25.74 10.20
CA ALA A 455 32.56 -27.05 10.61
C ALA A 455 31.70 -27.72 9.52
N GLY A 456 31.44 -27.02 8.41
CA GLY A 456 30.69 -27.47 7.25
C GLY A 456 31.58 -27.82 6.06
N THR A 457 31.32 -27.21 4.90
CA THR A 457 32.11 -27.39 3.68
C THR A 457 32.62 -26.05 3.15
N VAL A 458 33.92 -25.98 2.87
CA VAL A 458 34.52 -24.92 2.05
C VAL A 458 34.99 -25.54 0.75
N ALA A 459 34.56 -25.02 -0.40
CA ALA A 459 34.85 -25.61 -1.71
C ALA A 459 35.23 -24.54 -2.75
N VAL A 460 35.99 -24.93 -3.78
CA VAL A 460 36.05 -24.14 -5.02
C VAL A 460 34.76 -24.31 -5.82
N TYR A 461 34.37 -23.30 -6.61
CA TYR A 461 33.08 -23.32 -7.34
C TYR A 461 32.86 -24.60 -8.17
N ASP A 462 33.88 -25.03 -8.91
CA ASP A 462 33.81 -26.22 -9.76
C ASP A 462 33.55 -27.52 -8.98
N ALA A 463 33.86 -27.53 -7.68
CA ALA A 463 33.71 -28.68 -6.80
C ALA A 463 32.32 -28.75 -6.12
N LEU A 464 31.42 -27.80 -6.41
CA LEU A 464 30.00 -27.84 -6.01
C LEU A 464 29.12 -28.65 -6.96
N ALA A 465 29.53 -28.83 -8.22
CA ALA A 465 28.81 -29.71 -9.13
C ALA A 465 28.97 -31.17 -8.67
N PRO A 466 27.93 -32.01 -8.68
CA PRO A 466 28.10 -33.44 -8.46
C PRO A 466 29.01 -33.98 -9.56
N ASN A 467 30.26 -34.23 -9.19
CA ASN A 467 31.24 -34.88 -10.04
C ASN A 467 30.74 -36.30 -10.35
N ASN A 468 30.00 -36.44 -11.43
CA ASN A 468 29.63 -37.72 -12.06
C ASN A 468 30.83 -38.43 -12.71
N SER A 469 32.06 -38.07 -12.32
CA SER A 469 33.28 -38.59 -12.90
C SER A 469 34.31 -38.81 -11.80
N SER A 470 34.29 -40.03 -11.26
CA SER A 470 35.34 -40.58 -10.40
C SER A 470 36.64 -40.75 -11.19
N SER A 471 37.34 -39.67 -11.53
CA SER A 471 38.74 -39.64 -11.97
C SER A 471 39.10 -38.26 -12.52
N GLN A 472 39.69 -37.39 -11.69
CA GLN A 472 40.50 -36.28 -12.20
C GLN A 472 41.94 -36.44 -11.69
N LEU A 473 42.70 -37.20 -12.49
CA LEU A 473 44.13 -37.03 -12.66
C LEU A 473 44.39 -35.55 -13.00
N LEU A 474 45.48 -34.97 -12.48
CA LEU A 474 46.02 -33.66 -12.89
C LEU A 474 46.34 -33.63 -14.41
N ALA A 475 45.32 -33.58 -15.25
CA ALA A 475 45.45 -33.30 -16.67
C ALA A 475 45.23 -31.79 -16.82
N SER A 476 46.26 -31.12 -17.31
CA SER A 476 46.27 -29.70 -17.67
C SER A 476 45.06 -29.34 -18.55
N ILE A 477 43.97 -28.89 -17.94
CA ILE A 477 42.89 -28.23 -18.68
C ILE A 477 43.40 -26.82 -18.96
N ALA A 478 43.66 -26.55 -20.23
CA ALA A 478 44.02 -25.23 -20.73
C ALA A 478 42.79 -24.32 -20.74
N GLY A 479 42.32 -23.95 -19.55
CA GLY A 479 41.32 -22.93 -19.27
C GLY A 479 41.68 -22.22 -17.96
N PRO A 480 41.18 -21.01 -17.69
CA PRO A 480 41.37 -20.38 -16.39
C PRO A 480 40.78 -21.32 -15.33
N VAL A 481 41.62 -21.78 -14.41
CA VAL A 481 41.16 -22.55 -13.24
C VAL A 481 40.40 -21.57 -12.37
N ASN A 482 39.11 -21.85 -12.12
CA ASN A 482 38.34 -21.08 -11.15
C ASN A 482 39.01 -21.22 -9.78
N ALA A 483 39.36 -20.10 -9.16
CA ALA A 483 40.12 -20.09 -7.91
C ALA A 483 39.38 -19.29 -6.85
N LEU A 484 38.99 -19.93 -5.76
CA LEU A 484 38.52 -19.22 -4.56
C LEU A 484 39.74 -18.70 -3.80
N THR A 485 39.84 -17.38 -3.61
CA THR A 485 40.94 -16.77 -2.85
C THR A 485 40.49 -16.50 -1.42
N LEU A 486 41.18 -17.06 -0.44
CA LEU A 486 40.92 -16.85 0.99
C LEU A 486 42.06 -16.06 1.63
N THR A 487 41.75 -14.91 2.22
CA THR A 487 42.71 -14.05 2.92
C THR A 487 42.33 -13.96 4.40
N GLY A 488 43.10 -14.61 5.26
CA GLY A 488 42.86 -14.66 6.72
C GLY A 488 43.29 -16.00 7.31
N ASN A 489 42.91 -16.27 8.56
CA ASN A 489 43.09 -17.59 9.16
C ASN A 489 41.94 -18.53 8.77
N VAL A 490 42.26 -19.79 8.50
CA VAL A 490 41.25 -20.84 8.30
C VAL A 490 41.39 -21.89 9.39
N SER A 491 40.43 -21.94 10.30
CA SER A 491 40.22 -23.04 11.26
C SER A 491 39.27 -24.04 10.62
N ASN A 492 39.70 -25.29 10.45
CA ASN A 492 38.92 -26.31 9.77
C ASN A 492 38.70 -27.55 10.64
N SER A 493 37.44 -27.77 11.01
CA SER A 493 36.93 -29.02 11.59
C SER A 493 35.96 -29.77 10.66
N GLY A 494 35.56 -29.16 9.54
CA GLY A 494 34.73 -29.75 8.48
C GLY A 494 35.51 -30.20 7.23
N ASN A 495 34.87 -30.10 6.06
CA ASN A 495 35.41 -30.47 4.77
C ASN A 495 36.04 -29.28 4.04
N LEU A 496 37.18 -29.54 3.39
CA LEU A 496 37.82 -28.61 2.46
C LEU A 496 37.95 -29.29 1.09
N ASN A 497 37.19 -28.83 0.09
CA ASN A 497 37.17 -29.41 -1.25
C ASN A 497 37.86 -28.49 -2.27
N LEU A 498 39.11 -28.81 -2.59
CA LEU A 498 39.99 -27.95 -3.38
C LEU A 498 40.09 -28.37 -4.86
N ALA A 499 39.38 -29.43 -5.28
CA ALA A 499 39.46 -29.96 -6.64
C ALA A 499 38.07 -30.32 -7.18
N GLY A 500 37.73 -29.73 -8.33
CA GLY A 500 36.61 -30.14 -9.19
C GLY A 500 37.02 -31.24 -10.16
#